data_AF-A0A101EG05-F1
#
_entry.id   AF-A0A101EG05-F1
#
_cell.length_a   1.000
_cell.length_b   1.000
_cell.length_c   1.000
_cell.angle_alpha   90.00
_cell.angle_beta   90.00
_cell.angle_gamma   90.00
#
_symmetry.space_group_name_H-M   'P 1'
#
loop_
_entity.id
_entity.type
_entity.pdbx_description
1 polymer ?
#
loop_
_entity_poly.entity_id
_entity_poly.type
_entity_poly.pdbx_seq_one_letter_code
_entity_poly.pdbx_strand_id
1 'polypeptide(L)'
;KEIIMALSEEIDEGVADAIIEFRSRKRIEKISDLKNIPGFPEKIIPQLAEVICFNGKYYRLRVEVKVEEAILKTEAIVSNGRIIYEREGW
;
A
#
# COMPACT_ATOMS: atom_id res chain seq x y z
N LYS A 1 -6.18 1.79 -7.89
CA LYS A 1 -5.95 2.91 -8.83
C LYS A 1 -6.56 4.19 -8.29
N GLU A 2 -7.85 4.17 -7.92
CA GLU A 2 -8.58 5.29 -7.31
C GLU A 2 -7.81 6.03 -6.21
N ILE A 3 -7.25 5.31 -5.23
CA ILE A 3 -6.46 5.92 -4.14
C ILE A 3 -5.23 6.67 -4.66
N ILE A 4 -4.57 6.18 -5.72
CA ILE A 4 -3.37 6.80 -6.29
C ILE A 4 -3.76 8.08 -7.04
N MET A 5 -4.84 8.03 -7.83
CA MET A 5 -5.37 9.19 -8.56
C MET A 5 -5.91 10.26 -7.60
N ALA A 6 -6.46 9.87 -6.45
CA ALA A 6 -6.93 10.80 -5.43
C ALA A 6 -5.81 11.62 -4.75
N LEU A 7 -4.53 11.26 -4.94
CA LEU A 7 -3.41 12.01 -4.37
C LEU A 7 -3.20 13.36 -5.05
N SER A 8 -3.57 13.49 -6.33
CA SER A 8 -3.44 14.74 -7.08
C SER A 8 -4.23 14.67 -8.40
N GLU A 9 -4.84 15.78 -8.80
CA GLU A 9 -5.53 15.92 -10.09
C GLU A 9 -4.61 15.69 -11.30
N GLU A 10 -3.29 15.77 -11.12
CA GLU A 10 -2.28 15.55 -12.15
C GLU A 10 -1.95 14.07 -12.36
N ILE A 11 -2.48 13.17 -11.53
CA ILE A 11 -2.34 11.72 -11.67
C ILE A 11 -3.60 11.17 -12.33
N ASP A 12 -3.57 11.05 -13.64
CA ASP A 12 -4.61 10.37 -14.40
C ASP A 12 -4.49 8.84 -14.30
N GLU A 13 -5.43 8.13 -14.95
CA GLU A 13 -5.45 6.67 -14.96
C GLU A 13 -4.19 6.06 -15.60
N GLY A 14 -3.63 6.70 -16.63
CA GLY A 14 -2.43 6.23 -17.31
C GLY A 14 -1.19 6.33 -16.43
N VAL A 15 -1.04 7.43 -15.70
CA VAL A 15 0.03 7.61 -14.71
C VAL A 15 -0.15 6.63 -13.55
N ALA A 16 -1.38 6.44 -13.05
CA ALA A 16 -1.66 5.47 -12.00
C ALA A 16 -1.29 4.04 -12.41
N ASP A 17 -1.52 3.68 -13.68
CA ASP A 17 -1.14 2.39 -14.24
C ASP A 17 0.36 2.23 -14.38
N ALA A 18 1.04 3.27 -14.87
CA ALA A 18 2.50 3.30 -14.92
C ALA A 18 3.13 3.11 -13.53
N ILE A 19 2.55 3.70 -12.48
CA ILE A 19 3.02 3.54 -11.10
C ILE A 19 2.88 2.07 -10.63
N ILE A 20 1.72 1.45 -10.88
CA ILE A 20 1.45 0.06 -10.47
C ILE A 20 2.36 -0.90 -11.25
N GLU A 21 2.50 -0.71 -12.56
CA GLU A 21 3.35 -1.52 -13.42
C GLU A 21 4.82 -1.38 -13.01
N PHE A 22 5.30 -0.15 -12.78
CA PHE A 22 6.67 0.09 -12.32
C PHE A 22 6.94 -0.62 -10.99
N ARG A 23 6.02 -0.51 -10.02
CA ARG A 23 6.11 -1.16 -8.71
C ARG A 23 6.12 -2.68 -8.78
N SER A 24 5.47 -3.28 -9.79
CA SER A 24 5.48 -4.73 -10.01
C SER A 24 6.86 -5.26 -10.40
N ARG A 25 7.69 -4.43 -11.04
CA ARG A 25 9.04 -4.78 -11.54
C ARG A 25 10.15 -4.33 -10.60
N LYS A 26 10.00 -3.15 -10.00
CA LYS A 26 11.02 -2.53 -9.16
C LYS A 26 10.38 -1.87 -7.95
N ARG A 27 10.95 -2.12 -6.78
CA ARG A 27 10.52 -1.48 -5.54
C ARG A 27 10.78 0.03 -5.60
N ILE A 28 9.82 0.81 -5.13
CA ILE A 28 9.94 2.26 -4.93
C ILE A 28 10.32 2.47 -3.47
N GLU A 29 11.54 2.96 -3.20
CA GLU A 29 12.09 3.04 -1.84
C GLU A 29 12.15 4.47 -1.30
N LYS A 30 12.16 5.45 -2.20
CA LYS A 30 12.24 6.87 -1.86
C LYS A 30 11.47 7.73 -2.87
N ILE A 31 11.15 8.95 -2.46
CA ILE A 31 10.36 9.89 -3.28
C ILE A 31 10.99 10.21 -4.62
N SER A 32 12.33 10.26 -4.69
CA SER A 32 13.06 10.52 -5.93
C SER A 32 12.87 9.40 -6.97
N ASP A 33 12.48 8.19 -6.55
CA ASP A 33 12.31 7.07 -7.46
C ASP A 33 11.09 7.24 -8.36
N LEU A 34 10.12 8.07 -7.94
CA LEU A 34 8.92 8.38 -8.73
C LEU A 34 9.25 9.05 -10.07
N LYS A 35 10.38 9.77 -10.15
CA LYS A 35 10.87 10.37 -11.41
C LYS A 35 11.21 9.33 -12.48
N ASN A 36 11.47 8.09 -12.09
CA ASN A 36 11.78 7.02 -13.03
C ASN A 36 10.51 6.38 -13.62
N ILE A 37 9.32 6.79 -13.18
CA ILE A 37 8.05 6.28 -13.68
C ILE A 37 7.71 7.08 -14.95
N PRO A 38 7.56 6.40 -16.11
CA PRO A 38 7.25 7.09 -17.36
C PRO A 38 5.97 7.92 -17.25
N GLY A 39 6.02 9.19 -17.67
CA GLY A 39 4.88 10.10 -17.65
C GLY A 39 4.53 10.68 -16.28
N PHE A 40 5.32 10.41 -15.23
CA PHE A 40 5.02 10.91 -13.89
C PHE A 40 5.22 12.44 -13.78
N PRO A 41 4.23 13.20 -13.26
CA PRO A 41 4.32 14.65 -13.15
C PRO A 41 5.28 15.07 -12.03
N GLU A 42 6.54 15.40 -12.33
CA GLU A 42 7.53 15.75 -11.30
C GLU A 42 7.13 16.93 -10.40
N LYS A 43 6.29 17.84 -10.89
CA LYS A 43 5.84 19.03 -10.14
C LYS A 43 5.06 18.70 -8.86
N ILE A 44 4.43 17.52 -8.76
CA ILE A 44 3.66 17.14 -7.57
C ILE A 44 4.50 16.41 -6.52
N ILE A 45 5.79 16.13 -6.80
CA ILE A 45 6.69 15.44 -5.87
C ILE A 45 6.74 16.10 -4.49
N PRO A 46 6.87 17.44 -4.36
CA PRO A 46 6.88 18.10 -3.05
C PRO A 46 5.59 17.87 -2.26
N GLN A 47 4.43 17.91 -2.93
CA GLN A 47 3.13 17.68 -2.28
C GLN A 47 3.00 16.23 -1.81
N LEU A 48 3.43 15.28 -2.64
CA LEU A 48 3.38 13.86 -2.29
C LEU A 48 4.31 13.50 -1.13
N ALA A 49 5.46 14.17 -1.01
CA ALA A 49 6.44 13.92 0.05
C ALA A 49 5.87 14.09 1.47
N GLU A 50 4.81 14.89 1.63
CA GLU A 50 4.15 15.13 2.92
C GLU A 50 3.12 14.06 3.29
N VAL A 51 2.58 13.32 2.30
CA VAL A 51 1.41 12.45 2.49
C VAL A 51 1.69 10.96 2.24
N ILE A 52 2.75 10.62 1.52
CA ILE A 52 3.08 9.22 1.21
C ILE A 52 4.26 8.70 2.03
N CYS A 53 4.29 7.38 2.23
CA CYS A 53 5.42 6.68 2.83
C CYS A 53 5.78 5.43 2.01
N PHE A 54 7.06 5.04 2.06
CA PHE A 54 7.57 3.88 1.32
C PHE A 54 7.68 2.62 2.19
N ASN A 55 7.48 2.78 3.51
CA ASN A 55 7.51 1.70 4.49
C ASN A 55 6.18 1.65 5.24
N GLY A 56 5.62 0.45 5.38
CA GLY A 56 4.44 0.22 6.21
C GLY A 56 4.80 0.21 7.69
N LYS A 57 3.98 0.85 8.53
CA LYS A 57 4.08 0.77 10.00
C LYS A 57 3.09 -0.22 10.60
N TYR A 58 1.95 -0.40 9.94
CA TYR A 58 0.84 -1.22 10.40
C TYR A 58 0.57 -2.29 9.36
N TYR A 59 0.39 -3.52 9.84
CA TYR A 59 0.15 -4.69 9.00
C TYR A 59 -1.12 -5.38 9.46
N ARG A 60 -1.99 -5.76 8.53
CA ARG A 60 -3.14 -6.62 8.81
C ARG A 60 -2.74 -8.06 8.57
N LEU A 61 -2.77 -8.86 9.63
CA LEU A 61 -2.63 -10.31 9.58
C LEU A 61 -4.02 -10.94 9.54
N ARG A 62 -4.20 -11.90 8.66
CA ARG A 62 -5.39 -12.75 8.58
C ARG A 62 -4.92 -14.19 8.71
N VAL A 63 -5.43 -14.88 9.72
CA VAL A 63 -5.11 -16.29 9.96
C VAL A 63 -6.40 -17.08 9.84
N GLU A 64 -6.35 -18.13 9.02
CA GLU A 64 -7.43 -19.09 8.86
C GLU A 64 -6.90 -20.46 9.29
N VAL A 65 -7.54 -21.06 10.28
CA VAL A 65 -7.21 -22.39 10.79
C VAL A 65 -8.37 -23.32 10.48
N LYS A 66 -8.09 -24.44 9.81
CA LYS A 66 -9.07 -25.47 9.50
C LYS A 66 -8.70 -26.77 10.19
N VAL A 67 -9.61 -27.28 11.01
CA VAL A 67 -9.49 -28.60 11.68
C VAL A 67 -10.77 -29.37 11.38
N GLU A 68 -10.68 -30.41 10.56
CA GLU A 68 -11.84 -31.18 10.07
C GLU A 68 -12.89 -30.26 9.43
N GLU A 69 -14.08 -30.16 10.05
CA GLU A 69 -15.19 -29.29 9.64
C GLU A 69 -15.16 -27.91 10.29
N ALA A 70 -14.33 -27.70 11.31
CA ALA A 70 -14.22 -26.42 12.00
C ALA A 70 -13.27 -25.47 11.24
N ILE A 71 -13.73 -24.23 11.05
CA ILE A 71 -12.93 -23.12 10.49
C ILE A 71 -12.91 -22.01 11.54
N LEU A 72 -11.72 -21.57 11.91
CA LEU A 72 -11.50 -20.39 12.74
C LEU A 72 -10.81 -19.33 11.90
N LYS A 73 -11.35 -18.11 11.90
CA LYS A 73 -10.72 -16.96 11.27
C LYS A 73 -10.40 -15.92 12.32
N THR A 74 -9.14 -15.48 12.37
CA THR A 74 -8.74 -14.35 13.21
C THR A 74 -8.07 -13.28 12.35
N GLU A 75 -8.36 -12.02 12.67
CA GLU A 75 -7.71 -10.87 12.08
C GLU A 75 -7.02 -10.06 13.17
N ALA A 76 -5.77 -9.67 12.93
CA ALA A 76 -5.02 -8.81 13.84
C ALA A 76 -4.36 -7.66 13.08
N ILE A 77 -4.27 -6.49 13.72
CA ILE A 77 -3.42 -5.38 13.28
C ILE A 77 -2.16 -5.38 14.13
N VAL A 78 -1.00 -5.49 13.47
CA VAL A 78 0.32 -5.56 14.11
C VAL A 78 1.16 -4.35 13.74
N SER A 79 1.90 -3.82 14.71
CA SER A 79 2.97 -2.83 14.49
C SER A 79 4.14 -3.12 15.42
N ASN A 80 5.36 -3.08 14.89
CA ASN A 80 6.60 -3.30 15.66
C ASN A 80 6.57 -4.57 16.53
N GLY A 81 6.04 -5.67 15.99
CA GLY A 81 5.94 -6.95 16.70
C GLY A 81 4.86 -7.01 17.79
N ARG A 82 4.00 -6.01 17.91
CA ARG A 82 2.91 -5.96 18.90
C ARG A 82 1.55 -5.99 18.21
N ILE A 83 0.61 -6.75 18.78
CA ILE A 83 -0.81 -6.73 18.39
C ILE A 83 -1.42 -5.44 18.96
N ILE A 84 -1.99 -4.61 18.08
CA ILE A 84 -2.69 -3.36 18.46
C ILE A 84 -4.20 -3.57 18.51
N TYR A 85 -4.70 -4.46 17.65
CA TYR A 85 -6.11 -4.80 17.56
C TYR A 85 -6.23 -6.25 17.11
N GLU A 86 -7.20 -6.95 17.67
CA GLU A 86 -7.54 -8.33 17.31
C GLU A 86 -9.06 -8.47 17.24
N ARG A 87 -9.52 -9.25 16.28
CA ARG A 87 -10.91 -9.64 16.14
C ARG A 87 -11.00 -11.10 15.70
N GLU A 88 -11.75 -11.88 16.46
CA GLU A 88 -12.19 -13.20 16.04
C GLU A 88 -13.40 -13.09 15.10
N GLY A 89 -13.32 -13.80 13.98
CA GLY A 89 -14.42 -14.01 13.04
C GLY A 89 -14.88 -15.46 13.10
N TRP A 90 -16.14 -15.66 13.47
CA TRP A 90 -16.84 -16.93 13.33
C TRP A 90 -17.37 -17.09 11.90
#